data_AF-A0A317W2X9-F1
#
_entry.id   AF-A0A317W2X9-F1
#
_cell.length_a   1.000
_cell.length_b   1.000
_cell.length_c   1.000
_cell.angle_alpha   90.00
_cell.angle_beta   90.00
_cell.angle_gamma   90.00
#
_symmetry.space_group_name_H-M   'P 1'
#
loop_
_entity.id
_entity.type
_entity.pdbx_description
1 polymer ?
#
loop_
_entity_poly.entity_id
_entity_poly.type
_entity_poly.pdbx_seq_one_letter_code
_entity_poly.pdbx_strand_id
1 'polypeptide(L)'
;MRDVQASVRTINGQRLGTGQASFLDPFYLFKGKLRAAATRSKFHDSADMLWLADRYGNAIQAHKEGLDLRYIGLAMKRYPELELLTERLGVDLGNAREAVRDIDPSRLPAPAPGDGQRGLLG
;
A
#
# COMPACT_ATOMS: atom_id res chain seq x y z
N MET A 1 1.20 -16.05 -6.64
CA MET A 1 1.37 -15.00 -7.67
C MET A 1 0.94 -15.50 -9.06
N ARG A 2 -0.14 -16.30 -9.19
CA ARG A 2 -0.58 -16.75 -10.52
C ARG A 2 -1.44 -15.71 -11.25
N ASP A 3 -2.05 -14.79 -10.50
CA ASP A 3 -3.05 -13.84 -11.05
C ASP A 3 -2.61 -12.36 -10.99
N VAL A 4 -1.38 -12.06 -10.56
CA VAL A 4 -0.81 -10.71 -10.61
C VAL A 4 0.21 -10.66 -11.74
N GLN A 5 -0.15 -9.99 -12.83
CA GLN A 5 0.75 -9.81 -13.97
C GLN A 5 1.78 -8.72 -13.67
N ALA A 6 3.06 -9.08 -13.77
CA ALA A 6 4.15 -8.12 -13.74
C ALA A 6 4.51 -7.70 -15.16
N SER A 7 4.77 -6.40 -15.36
CA SER A 7 5.33 -5.90 -16.62
C SER A 7 6.83 -6.22 -16.66
N VAL A 8 7.29 -6.90 -17.71
CA VAL A 8 8.72 -7.14 -17.94
C VAL A 8 9.28 -5.96 -18.71
N ARG A 9 10.35 -5.35 -18.21
CA ARG A 9 11.03 -4.23 -18.85
C ARG A 9 12.52 -4.52 -19.00
N THR A 10 13.08 -4.10 -20.12
CA THR A 10 14.53 -4.06 -20.29
C THR A 10 15.10 -2.92 -19.43
N ILE A 11 16.09 -3.23 -18.62
CA ILE A 11 16.80 -2.30 -17.75
C ILE A 11 18.30 -2.32 -18.08
N ASN A 12 18.96 -1.19 -17.83
CA ASN A 12 20.41 -1.08 -17.95
C ASN A 12 21.01 -0.94 -16.55
N GLY A 13 21.69 -1.99 -16.08
CA GLY A 13 22.40 -1.99 -14.82
C GLY A 13 23.82 -1.45 -14.97
N GLN A 14 24.25 -0.65 -14.00
CA GLN A 14 25.60 -0.05 -13.99
C GLN A 14 26.73 -1.10 -13.96
N ARG A 15 26.49 -2.29 -13.40
CA ARG A 15 27.49 -3.37 -13.28
C ARG A 15 27.22 -4.60 -14.15
N LEU A 16 25.95 -4.97 -14.33
CA LEU A 16 25.55 -6.20 -15.02
C LEU A 16 25.10 -5.96 -16.47
N GLY A 17 25.19 -4.72 -16.97
CA GLY A 17 24.76 -4.37 -18.33
C GLY A 17 23.24 -4.46 -18.50
N THR A 18 22.81 -4.72 -19.73
CA THR A 18 21.39 -4.79 -20.11
C THR A 18 20.78 -6.13 -19.71
N GLY A 19 19.61 -6.09 -19.06
CA GLY A 19 18.85 -7.28 -18.68
C GLY A 19 17.35 -7.01 -18.61
N GLN A 20 16.57 -8.01 -18.23
CA GLN A 20 15.13 -7.86 -18.00
C GLN A 20 14.81 -7.86 -16.51
N ALA A 21 13.85 -7.04 -16.11
CA ALA A 21 13.30 -7.02 -14.76
C ALA A 21 11.77 -6.96 -14.79
N SER A 22 11.14 -7.64 -13.84
CA SER A 22 9.69 -7.66 -13.66
C SER A 22 9.25 -6.60 -12.66
N PHE A 23 8.29 -5.76 -13.05
CA PHE A 23 7.73 -4.69 -12.25
C PHE A 23 6.25 -4.95 -12.01
N LEU A 24 5.84 -4.93 -10.74
CA LEU A 24 4.43 -4.97 -10.38
C LEU A 24 3.72 -3.68 -10.77
N ASP A 25 2.43 -3.77 -11.06
CA ASP A 25 1.60 -2.58 -11.22
C ASP A 25 1.60 -1.75 -9.91
N PRO A 26 1.71 -0.41 -10.00
CA PRO A 26 1.76 0.46 -8.83
C PRO A 26 0.62 0.28 -7.83
N PHE A 27 -0.57 -0.09 -8.28
CA PHE A 27 -1.70 -0.35 -7.39
C PHE A 27 -1.41 -1.52 -6.43
N TYR A 28 -0.81 -2.61 -6.92
CA TYR A 28 -0.42 -3.74 -6.05
C TYR A 28 0.67 -3.33 -5.07
N LEU A 29 1.68 -2.57 -5.52
CA LEU A 29 2.71 -2.04 -4.63
C LEU A 29 2.09 -1.18 -3.51
N PHE A 30 1.14 -0.33 -3.86
CA PHE A 30 0.40 0.50 -2.91
C PHE A 30 -0.40 -0.36 -1.91
N LYS A 31 -1.13 -1.39 -2.35
CA LYS A 31 -1.82 -2.32 -1.45
C LYS A 31 -0.88 -2.99 -0.45
N GLY A 32 0.29 -3.45 -0.92
CA GLY A 32 1.30 -4.06 -0.06
C GLY A 32 1.84 -3.09 0.98
N LYS A 33 2.13 -1.85 0.57
CA LYS A 33 2.59 -0.77 1.47
C LYS A 33 1.51 -0.31 2.44
N LEU A 34 0.25 -0.25 2.01
CA LEU A 34 -0.89 0.08 2.86
C LEU A 34 -1.02 -0.93 4.01
N ARG A 35 -0.96 -2.23 3.69
CA ARG A 35 -0.98 -3.26 4.74
C ARG A 35 0.23 -3.17 5.65
N ALA A 36 1.42 -2.88 5.11
CA ALA A 36 2.61 -2.64 5.92
C ALA A 36 2.36 -1.46 6.89
N ALA A 37 1.92 -0.29 6.41
CA ALA A 37 1.60 0.86 7.23
C ALA A 37 0.54 0.56 8.31
N ALA A 38 -0.50 -0.21 7.98
CA ALA A 38 -1.52 -0.60 8.95
C ALA A 38 -0.97 -1.49 10.09
N THR A 39 -0.07 -2.43 9.74
CA THR A 39 0.35 -3.52 10.64
C THR A 39 1.74 -3.33 11.25
N ARG A 40 2.57 -2.45 10.70
CA ARG A 40 3.94 -2.17 11.12
C ARG A 40 4.02 -0.73 11.60
N SER A 41 4.70 -0.52 12.72
CA SER A 41 4.93 0.81 13.29
C SER A 41 6.27 1.39 12.85
N LYS A 42 6.55 1.40 11.54
CA LYS A 42 7.79 1.96 11.00
C LYS A 42 7.52 3.30 10.31
N PHE A 43 8.30 4.31 10.71
CA PHE A 43 8.18 5.67 10.18
C PHE A 43 8.21 5.77 8.65
N HIS A 44 9.02 4.94 7.97
CA HIS A 44 9.12 4.97 6.51
C HIS A 44 7.86 4.45 5.78
N ASP A 45 6.95 3.76 6.47
CA ASP A 45 5.75 3.23 5.82
C ASP A 45 4.84 4.38 5.32
N SER A 46 4.71 5.49 6.07
CA SER A 46 3.93 6.65 5.60
C SER A 46 4.62 7.40 4.46
N ALA A 47 5.95 7.53 4.51
CA ALA A 47 6.73 8.13 3.43
C ALA A 47 6.61 7.35 2.10
N ASP A 48 6.68 6.02 2.16
CA ASP A 48 6.50 5.16 0.98
C ASP A 48 5.10 5.31 0.37
N MET A 49 4.07 5.41 1.22
CA MET A 49 2.68 5.63 0.79
C MET A 49 2.51 6.99 0.10
N LEU A 50 3.05 8.05 0.69
CA LEU A 50 3.05 9.40 0.12
C LEU A 50 3.75 9.43 -1.24
N TRP A 51 4.93 8.80 -1.34
CA TRP A 51 5.68 8.74 -2.58
C TRP A 51 4.93 7.99 -3.70
N LEU A 52 4.28 6.88 -3.36
CA LEU A 52 3.49 6.11 -4.34
C LEU A 52 2.25 6.88 -4.81
N ALA A 53 1.54 7.55 -3.91
CA ALA A 53 0.36 8.32 -4.26
C ALA A 53 0.71 9.58 -5.08
N ASP A 54 1.81 10.26 -4.77
CA ASP A 54 2.29 11.40 -5.55
C ASP A 54 2.61 11.00 -7.00
N ARG A 55 3.30 9.87 -7.16
CA ARG A 55 3.77 9.42 -8.48
C ARG A 55 2.75 8.65 -9.31
N TYR A 56 1.87 7.91 -8.65
CA TYR A 56 0.95 6.96 -9.30
C TYR A 56 -0.51 7.16 -8.87
N GLY A 57 -0.86 8.32 -8.30
CA GLY A 57 -2.18 8.61 -7.74
C GLY A 57 -3.33 8.27 -8.68
N ASN A 58 -3.24 8.64 -9.97
CA ASN A 58 -4.28 8.33 -10.96
C ASN A 58 -4.49 6.82 -11.14
N ALA A 59 -3.41 6.03 -11.21
CA ALA A 59 -3.49 4.58 -11.36
C ALA A 59 -4.05 3.92 -10.10
N ILE A 60 -3.67 4.42 -8.91
CA ILE A 60 -4.18 3.94 -7.63
C ILE A 60 -5.67 4.28 -7.50
N GLN A 61 -6.06 5.52 -7.82
CA GLN A 61 -7.43 6.01 -7.75
C GLN A 61 -8.37 5.21 -8.67
N ALA A 62 -7.91 4.85 -9.88
CA ALA A 62 -8.69 4.04 -10.82
C ALA A 62 -9.07 2.66 -10.26
N HIS A 63 -8.32 2.16 -9.29
CA HIS A 63 -8.52 0.84 -8.67
C HIS A 63 -8.83 0.91 -7.17
N LYS A 64 -9.17 2.10 -6.63
CA LYS A 64 -9.35 2.35 -5.20
C LYS A 64 -10.33 1.41 -4.49
N GLU A 65 -11.33 0.91 -5.22
CA GLU A 65 -12.32 -0.05 -4.70
C GLU A 65 -11.68 -1.38 -4.25
N GLY A 66 -10.48 -1.70 -4.74
CA GLY A 66 -9.72 -2.88 -4.30
C GLY A 66 -8.87 -2.66 -3.04
N LEU A 67 -8.97 -1.49 -2.39
CA LEU A 67 -8.30 -1.18 -1.12
C LEU A 67 -9.16 -1.63 0.07
N ASP A 68 -8.55 -2.30 1.04
CA ASP A 68 -9.24 -2.70 2.26
C ASP A 68 -9.41 -1.49 3.20
N LEU A 69 -10.67 -1.08 3.45
CA LEU A 69 -11.03 0.03 4.31
C LEU A 69 -10.50 -0.12 5.75
N ARG A 70 -10.32 -1.35 6.25
CA ARG A 70 -9.73 -1.59 7.57
C ARG A 70 -8.25 -1.24 7.57
N TYR A 71 -7.51 -1.58 6.52
CA TYR A 71 -6.11 -1.17 6.43
C TYR A 71 -5.97 0.33 6.22
N ILE A 72 -6.86 0.96 5.44
CA ILE A 72 -6.94 2.42 5.33
C ILE A 72 -7.14 3.07 6.70
N GLY A 73 -8.16 2.64 7.43
CA GLY A 73 -8.45 3.14 8.77
C GLY A 73 -7.28 2.97 9.74
N LEU A 74 -6.67 1.77 9.77
CA LEU A 74 -5.54 1.48 10.66
C LEU A 74 -4.30 2.31 10.29
N ALA A 75 -4.01 2.47 9.00
CA ALA A 75 -2.90 3.28 8.54
C ALA A 75 -3.09 4.76 8.91
N MET A 76 -4.29 5.32 8.73
CA MET A 76 -4.60 6.70 9.14
C MET A 76 -4.53 6.90 10.65
N LYS A 77 -5.03 5.95 11.45
CA LYS A 77 -4.91 6.01 12.92
C LYS A 77 -3.45 6.05 13.38
N ARG A 78 -2.57 5.38 12.65
CA ARG A 78 -1.14 5.31 12.96
C ARG A 78 -0.36 6.51 12.41
N TYR A 79 -0.75 7.00 11.24
CA TYR A 79 -0.08 8.06 10.50
C TYR A 79 -1.13 9.09 10.04
N PRO A 80 -1.48 10.08 10.88
CA PRO A 80 -2.49 11.09 10.55
C PRO A 80 -2.18 11.87 9.27
N GLU A 81 -0.91 11.99 8.89
CA GLU A 81 -0.47 12.62 7.64
C GLU A 81 -0.99 11.93 6.37
N LEU A 82 -1.46 10.68 6.47
CA LEU A 82 -2.04 9.94 5.35
C LEU A 82 -3.48 10.34 5.02
N GLU A 83 -4.16 11.09 5.89
CA GLU A 83 -5.57 11.45 5.74
C GLU A 83 -5.85 12.20 4.43
N LEU A 84 -5.09 13.27 4.18
CA LEU A 84 -5.20 14.07 2.96
C LEU A 84 -4.89 13.24 1.70
N LEU A 85 -3.96 12.30 1.79
CA LEU A 85 -3.65 11.38 0.70
C LEU A 85 -4.84 10.48 0.40
N THR A 86 -5.47 9.90 1.42
CA THR A 86 -6.62 9.01 1.24
C THR A 86 -7.85 9.76 0.71
N GLU A 87 -8.04 11.01 1.13
CA GLU A 87 -9.07 11.90 0.57
C GLU A 87 -8.85 12.14 -0.92
N ARG A 88 -7.62 12.47 -1.33
CA ARG A 88 -7.25 12.71 -2.74
C ARG A 88 -7.41 11.47 -3.62
N LEU A 89 -7.19 10.28 -3.06
CA LEU A 89 -7.46 9.02 -3.74
C LEU A 89 -8.97 8.71 -3.84
N GLY A 90 -9.83 9.53 -3.23
CA GLY A 90 -11.28 9.40 -3.26
C GLY A 90 -11.80 8.19 -2.49
N VAL A 91 -11.07 7.75 -1.46
CA VAL A 91 -11.49 6.66 -0.56
C VAL A 91 -12.51 7.20 0.44
N ASP A 92 -13.50 6.38 0.80
CA ASP A 92 -14.49 6.72 1.81
C ASP A 92 -13.86 6.73 3.22
N LEU A 93 -13.46 7.92 3.66
CA LEU A 93 -12.84 8.12 4.97
C LEU A 93 -13.79 7.81 6.13
N GLY A 94 -15.09 8.06 5.96
CA GLY A 94 -16.09 7.83 6.99
C GLY A 94 -16.17 6.34 7.32
N ASN A 95 -16.37 5.52 6.29
CA ASN A 95 -16.42 4.07 6.44
C ASN A 95 -15.07 3.48 6.88
N ALA A 96 -13.95 4.01 6.39
CA ALA A 96 -12.63 3.56 6.85
C ALA A 96 -12.39 3.83 8.34
N ARG A 97 -12.81 5.00 8.85
CA ARG A 97 -12.70 5.33 10.29
C ARG A 97 -13.61 4.45 11.14
N GLU A 98 -14.84 4.27 10.70
CA GLU A 98 -15.82 3.44 11.42
C GLU A 98 -15.37 1.98 11.50
N ALA A 99 -14.82 1.42 10.41
CA ALA A 99 -14.35 0.04 10.34
C ALA A 99 -13.25 -0.32 11.35
N VAL A 100 -12.58 0.68 11.92
CA VAL A 100 -11.48 0.50 12.87
C VAL A 100 -11.69 1.26 14.18
N ARG A 101 -12.86 1.86 14.41
CA ARG A 101 -13.11 2.80 15.52
C ARG A 101 -12.62 2.26 16.85
N ASP A 102 -12.93 1.00 17.13
CA ASP A 102 -12.66 0.34 18.42
C ASP A 102 -11.33 -0.46 18.43
N ILE A 103 -10.51 -0.31 17.38
CA ILE A 103 -9.20 -0.97 17.24
C ILE A 103 -8.08 0.01 17.62
N ASP A 104 -7.21 -0.41 18.53
CA ASP A 104 -5.95 0.26 18.86
C ASP A 104 -4.80 -0.33 18.01
N PRO A 105 -4.20 0.45 17.08
CA PRO A 105 -3.10 -0.05 16.25
C PRO A 105 -1.87 -0.49 17.05
N SER A 106 -1.64 0.05 18.25
CA SER A 106 -0.49 -0.32 19.09
C SER A 106 -0.59 -1.72 19.69
N ARG A 107 -1.81 -2.31 19.70
CA ARG A 107 -2.11 -3.63 20.25
C ARG A 107 -2.25 -4.73 19.20
N LEU A 108 -1.98 -4.41 17.93
CA LEU A 108 -2.02 -5.40 16.87
C LEU A 108 -0.87 -6.40 17.02
N PRO A 109 -1.10 -7.69 16.70
CA PRO A 109 -0.02 -8.67 16.66
C PRO A 109 1.01 -8.27 15.61
N ALA A 110 2.26 -8.67 15.83
CA ALA A 110 3.31 -8.50 14.84
C ALA A 110 2.92 -9.22 13.52
N PRO A 111 3.24 -8.67 12.34
CA PRO A 111 2.94 -9.32 11.07
C PRO A 111 3.60 -10.70 10.98
N ALA A 112 2.84 -11.69 10.54
CA ALA A 112 3.34 -13.03 10.28
C ALA A 112 4.21 -13.08 9.01
N PRO A 113 5.10 -14.07 8.87
CA PRO A 113 5.78 -14.33 7.62
C PRO A 113 4.79 -14.47 6.45
N GLY A 114 5.03 -13.76 5.36
CA GLY A 114 4.15 -13.76 4.18
C GLY A 114 3.02 -12.73 4.20
N ASP A 115 2.78 -12.00 5.30
CA ASP A 115 1.72 -10.97 5.36
C ASP A 115 1.93 -9.84 4.34
N GLY A 116 3.19 -9.51 4.02
CA GLY A 116 3.49 -8.56 2.96
C GLY A 116 3.04 -9.05 1.57
N GLN A 117 3.19 -10.35 1.30
CA GLN A 117 2.76 -10.95 0.03
C GLN A 117 1.23 -11.05 -0.04
N ARG A 118 0.57 -11.39 1.07
CA ARG A 118 -0.89 -11.41 1.17
C ARG A 118 -1.49 -10.01 0.97
N GLY A 119 -0.82 -8.96 1.46
CA GLY A 119 -1.23 -7.57 1.21
C GLY A 119 -1.31 -7.20 -0.27
N LEU A 120 -0.52 -7.84 -1.14
CA LEU A 120 -0.62 -7.65 -2.59
C LEU A 120 -1.87 -8.33 -3.16
N LEU A 121 -2.21 -9.53 -2.68
CA LEU A 121 -3.18 -10.42 -3.32
C LEU A 121 -4.63 -10.22 -2.82
N GLY A 122 -4.83 -9.56 -1.68
CA GLY A 122 -6.09 -9.59 -0.93
C GLY A 122 -5.92 -10.47 0.30
#